data_AF-A0A1C5GNB8-F1
#
_entry.id   AF-A0A1C5GNB8-F1
#
_cell.length_a   1.000
_cell.length_b   1.000
_cell.length_c   1.000
_cell.angle_alpha   90.00
_cell.angle_beta   90.00
_cell.angle_gamma   90.00
#
_symmetry.space_group_name_H-M   'P 1'
#
loop_
_entity.id
_entity.type
_entity.pdbx_description
1 polymer ?
#
loop_
_entity_poly.entity_id
_entity_poly.type
_entity_poly.pdbx_seq_one_letter_code
_entity_poly.pdbx_strand_id
1 'polypeptide(L)'
;MPTYFSPGIYVEEVPSGARPIGPVGTSTAAFVGVAPNPTAYVDRPMAVNSWTEFLRLYADGEHLESTPLARAVFGFLDNGGTRCWVVNVGAGGQLTGTGGRRGGLQVLEAIDEISILAAPGYHDPVSHEALISMAERLRTMVAICDPPPEVADVSRLTRVATPAKPSSGKPAEGTPKDGDDDAPGTGGDRPRQSDFATFYFPWIRVRDPLGGDLVLTPPSGHVAGIWARTDALRGVHKAPANEPVRGAVDLAYRVTRPEHDVLNPKGVNVIRFFAGEGIRLWGARTLAAEASEWRYLNVRRLSISIEQAIANGTRWMVFEPNDFTLWRSIRRDIGAFLTRVWRDGALLGRTPEEAFFVKCDEETNPADVRDAGMVVAHIGIAVVKPAEFVVFKLSQWAGGTETETIGG
;
A
#
# COMPACT_ATOMS: atom_id res chain seq x y z
N MET A 1 -29.00 20.76 35.64
CA MET A 1 -29.09 22.15 35.15
C MET A 1 -28.47 23.06 36.20
N PRO A 2 -27.68 24.07 35.80
CA PRO A 2 -27.21 25.10 36.73
C PRO A 2 -28.42 25.84 37.29
N THR A 3 -28.41 26.13 38.58
CA THR A 3 -29.47 26.93 39.23
C THR A 3 -28.92 28.33 39.45
N TYR A 4 -29.52 29.32 38.79
CA TYR A 4 -29.12 30.72 38.89
C TYR A 4 -30.02 31.45 39.88
N PHE A 5 -29.43 32.08 40.90
CA PHE A 5 -30.16 32.65 42.04
C PHE A 5 -30.24 34.19 42.03
N SER A 6 -29.67 34.85 41.03
CA SER A 6 -29.64 36.31 40.91
C SER A 6 -29.84 36.77 39.46
N PRO A 7 -30.38 37.98 39.21
CA PRO A 7 -30.34 38.60 37.89
C PRO A 7 -28.90 38.94 37.50
N GLY A 8 -28.43 38.51 36.32
CA GLY A 8 -27.07 38.77 35.84
C GLY A 8 -26.80 38.17 34.46
N ILE A 9 -25.68 38.56 33.85
CA ILE A 9 -25.15 37.87 32.66
C ILE A 9 -24.24 36.75 33.14
N TYR A 10 -24.59 35.51 32.80
CA TYR A 10 -23.80 34.33 33.13
C TYR A 10 -23.10 33.84 31.87
N VAL A 11 -21.78 33.70 31.95
CA VAL A 11 -20.96 33.10 30.90
C VAL A 11 -20.48 31.76 31.44
N GLU A 12 -20.95 30.67 30.84
CA GLU A 12 -20.50 29.32 31.15
C GLU A 12 -19.56 28.82 30.05
N GLU A 13 -18.42 28.27 30.46
CA GLU A 13 -17.50 27.60 29.55
C GLU A 13 -18.02 26.18 29.31
N VAL A 14 -18.79 25.99 28.24
CA VAL A 14 -19.16 24.66 27.75
C VAL A 14 -17.95 24.11 27.00
N PRO A 15 -17.40 22.94 27.36
CA PRO A 15 -16.30 22.34 26.61
C PRO A 15 -16.68 22.28 25.14
N SER A 16 -15.82 22.80 24.24
CA SER A 16 -16.08 22.66 22.82
C SER A 16 -16.14 21.17 22.51
N GLY A 17 -17.32 20.64 22.19
CA GLY A 17 -17.51 19.20 21.96
C GLY A 17 -16.79 18.67 20.72
N ALA A 18 -16.00 19.49 20.01
CA ALA A 18 -15.22 19.09 18.86
C ALA A 18 -14.01 18.26 19.29
N ARG A 19 -13.96 17.00 18.84
CA ARG A 19 -12.80 16.12 19.04
C ARG A 19 -12.09 15.96 17.70
N PRO A 20 -10.96 16.65 17.47
CA PRO A 20 -10.31 16.65 16.16
C PRO A 20 -9.80 15.24 15.78
N ILE A 21 -10.13 14.81 14.56
CA ILE A 21 -9.55 13.61 13.97
C ILE A 21 -8.15 13.93 13.44
N GLY A 22 -7.14 13.24 13.98
CA GLY A 22 -5.75 13.36 13.55
C GLY A 22 -5.43 12.48 12.32
N PRO A 23 -4.35 12.79 11.58
CA PRO A 23 -3.85 11.90 10.54
C PRO A 23 -3.28 10.61 11.13
N VAL A 24 -3.20 9.56 10.31
CA VAL A 24 -2.56 8.28 10.66
C VAL A 24 -1.22 8.13 9.93
N GLY A 25 -0.32 7.32 10.48
CA GLY A 25 0.96 7.01 9.84
C GLY A 25 0.74 6.18 8.57
N THR A 26 1.35 6.59 7.45
CA THR A 26 1.23 5.90 6.16
C THR A 26 2.54 5.26 5.70
N SER A 27 3.63 5.44 6.43
CA SER A 27 5.00 5.06 6.02
C SER A 27 5.62 3.88 6.78
N THR A 28 4.92 3.31 7.77
CA THR A 28 5.46 2.19 8.56
C THR A 28 5.36 0.89 7.78
N ALA A 29 6.51 0.30 7.46
CA ALA A 29 6.57 -0.98 6.75
C ALA A 29 6.65 -2.18 7.70
N ALA A 30 6.28 -3.35 7.20
CA ALA A 30 6.60 -4.62 7.81
C ALA A 30 7.26 -5.53 6.78
N PHE A 31 8.42 -6.09 7.16
CA PHE A 31 9.21 -7.01 6.35
C PHE A 31 9.29 -8.37 7.04
N VAL A 32 8.89 -9.41 6.32
CA VAL A 32 8.96 -10.79 6.81
C VAL A 32 9.92 -11.60 5.96
N GLY A 33 10.84 -12.32 6.58
CA GLY A 33 11.72 -13.24 5.86
C GLY A 33 12.84 -13.81 6.73
N VAL A 34 13.92 -14.26 6.11
CA VAL A 34 15.07 -14.83 6.84
C VAL A 34 16.11 -13.76 7.12
N ALA A 35 16.42 -13.54 8.40
CA ALA A 35 17.47 -12.62 8.83
C ALA A 35 18.89 -13.21 8.64
N PRO A 36 19.94 -12.37 8.56
CA PRO A 36 21.33 -12.84 8.50
C PRO A 36 21.70 -13.82 9.63
N ASN A 37 21.32 -13.52 10.86
CA ASN A 37 21.29 -14.49 11.95
C ASN A 37 19.92 -15.17 11.98
N PRO A 38 19.80 -16.42 11.48
CA PRO A 38 18.51 -17.09 11.34
C PRO A 38 17.86 -17.46 12.68
N THR A 39 18.60 -17.42 13.80
CA THR A 39 18.05 -17.76 15.13
C THR A 39 17.62 -16.53 15.94
N ALA A 40 17.95 -15.32 15.46
CA ALA A 40 17.64 -14.09 16.15
C ALA A 40 16.14 -13.76 16.09
N TYR A 41 15.49 -13.63 17.25
CA TYR A 41 14.10 -13.16 17.39
C TYR A 41 13.09 -13.84 16.44
N VAL A 42 13.22 -15.16 16.25
CA VAL A 42 12.34 -15.94 15.36
C VAL A 42 10.87 -15.77 15.78
N ASP A 43 10.00 -15.52 14.79
CA ASP A 43 8.57 -15.29 14.96
C ASP A 43 8.22 -14.20 15.97
N ARG A 44 9.11 -13.24 16.17
CA ARG A 44 8.89 -12.08 17.03
C ARG A 44 9.03 -10.80 16.23
N PRO A 45 7.99 -9.96 16.14
CA PRO A 45 8.08 -8.68 15.46
C PRO A 45 8.94 -7.73 16.29
N MET A 46 10.00 -7.21 15.68
CA MET A 46 10.86 -6.20 16.28
C MET A 46 10.78 -4.92 15.48
N ALA A 47 10.57 -3.80 16.15
CA ALA A 47 10.64 -2.49 15.52
C ALA A 47 12.10 -2.12 15.27
N VAL A 48 12.37 -1.61 14.06
CA VAL A 48 13.68 -1.16 13.60
C VAL A 48 13.53 0.23 13.04
N ASN A 49 14.33 1.18 13.56
CA ASN A 49 14.28 2.58 13.16
C ASN A 49 15.60 3.06 12.53
N SER A 50 16.63 2.22 12.51
CA SER A 50 17.92 2.52 11.88
C SER A 50 18.63 1.27 11.41
N TRP A 51 19.58 1.44 10.50
CA TRP A 51 20.39 0.33 10.01
C TRP A 51 21.26 -0.28 11.12
N THR A 52 21.85 0.55 11.97
CA THR A 52 22.63 0.10 13.14
C THR A 52 21.78 -0.74 14.10
N GLU A 53 20.51 -0.38 14.31
CA GLU A 53 19.59 -1.17 15.11
C GLU A 53 19.29 -2.53 14.47
N PHE A 54 19.09 -2.58 13.15
CA PHE A 54 18.93 -3.84 12.42
C PHE A 54 20.15 -4.75 12.60
N LEU A 55 21.35 -4.22 12.40
CA LEU A 55 22.60 -4.98 12.55
C LEU A 55 22.71 -5.59 13.95
N ARG A 56 22.47 -4.80 14.99
CA ARG A 56 22.50 -5.27 16.38
C ARG A 56 21.50 -6.40 16.66
N LEU A 57 20.30 -6.32 16.07
CA LEU A 57 19.23 -7.29 16.36
C LEU A 57 19.35 -8.57 15.53
N TYR A 58 19.77 -8.46 14.28
CA TYR A 58 19.61 -9.52 13.28
C TYR A 58 20.88 -9.90 12.54
N ALA A 59 21.98 -9.17 12.76
CA ALA A 59 23.27 -9.46 12.17
C ALA A 59 24.40 -9.47 13.22
N ASP A 60 24.10 -9.97 14.42
CA ASP A 60 25.09 -10.25 15.46
C ASP A 60 25.60 -11.69 15.31
N GLY A 61 26.89 -11.86 15.02
CA GLY A 61 27.54 -13.15 14.77
C GLY A 61 28.78 -13.09 13.85
N GLU A 62 29.58 -14.16 13.86
CA GLU A 62 30.72 -14.33 12.95
C GLU A 62 30.26 -14.92 11.60
N HIS A 63 30.78 -14.39 10.47
CA HIS A 63 30.52 -14.89 9.10
C HIS A 63 29.04 -14.92 8.67
N LEU A 64 28.33 -13.81 8.86
CA LEU A 64 26.93 -13.71 8.46
C LEU A 64 26.78 -13.39 6.97
N GLU A 65 25.96 -14.18 6.28
CA GLU A 65 25.58 -13.93 4.90
C GLU A 65 24.46 -12.88 4.82
N SER A 66 24.54 -12.06 3.78
CA SER A 66 23.48 -11.09 3.50
C SER A 66 22.24 -11.79 2.94
N THR A 67 21.06 -11.37 3.43
CA THR A 67 19.78 -11.94 3.03
C THR A 67 18.93 -10.94 2.24
N PRO A 68 17.93 -11.39 1.47
CA PRO A 68 16.94 -10.49 0.86
C PRO A 68 16.27 -9.58 1.88
N LEU A 69 16.00 -10.09 3.10
CA LEU A 69 15.43 -9.30 4.19
C LEU A 69 16.34 -8.15 4.63
N ALA A 70 17.63 -8.42 4.86
CA ALA A 70 18.60 -7.38 5.25
C ALA A 70 18.71 -6.28 4.19
N ARG A 71 18.79 -6.67 2.92
CA ARG A 71 18.86 -5.73 1.79
C ARG A 71 17.59 -4.93 1.60
N ALA A 72 16.43 -5.49 1.89
CA ALA A 72 15.17 -4.77 1.85
C ALA A 72 15.04 -3.75 2.99
N VAL A 73 15.44 -4.11 4.22
CA VAL A 73 15.45 -3.18 5.36
C VAL A 73 16.42 -2.03 5.10
N PHE A 74 17.63 -2.33 4.60
CA PHE A 74 18.59 -1.29 4.20
C PHE A 74 18.01 -0.39 3.11
N GLY A 75 17.49 -0.98 2.03
CA GLY A 75 16.89 -0.25 0.91
C GLY A 75 15.71 0.63 1.32
N PHE A 76 14.87 0.17 2.26
CA PHE A 76 13.78 0.95 2.85
C PHE A 76 14.31 2.20 3.55
N LEU A 77 15.27 2.03 4.45
CA LEU A 77 15.86 3.14 5.21
C LEU A 77 16.58 4.14 4.30
N ASP A 78 17.39 3.66 3.35
CA ASP A 78 18.14 4.51 2.41
C ASP A 78 17.20 5.30 1.46
N ASN A 79 16.06 4.71 1.12
CA ASN A 79 15.06 5.36 0.28
C ASN A 79 14.10 6.28 1.04
N GLY A 80 14.26 6.47 2.36
CA GLY A 80 13.51 7.45 3.15
C GLY A 80 12.46 6.87 4.09
N GLY A 81 12.41 5.55 4.23
CA GLY A 81 11.73 4.89 5.33
C GLY A 81 12.40 5.20 6.66
N THR A 82 11.62 5.30 7.73
CA THR A 82 12.13 5.67 9.07
C THR A 82 11.83 4.62 10.13
N ARG A 83 10.79 3.81 9.93
CA ARG A 83 10.36 2.78 10.88
C ARG A 83 9.81 1.57 10.13
N CYS A 84 10.33 0.40 10.44
CA CYS A 84 9.76 -0.86 9.97
C CYS A 84 9.71 -1.92 11.07
N TRP A 85 8.73 -2.80 10.98
CA TRP A 85 8.68 -4.04 11.75
C TRP A 85 9.38 -5.14 10.98
N VAL A 86 10.28 -5.87 11.63
CA VAL A 86 10.97 -7.00 11.05
C VAL A 86 10.50 -8.27 11.75
N VAL A 87 10.12 -9.27 10.97
CA VAL A 87 9.83 -10.62 11.46
C VAL A 87 10.80 -11.58 10.79
N ASN A 88 11.70 -12.14 11.60
CA ASN A 88 12.56 -13.23 11.17
C ASN A 88 11.78 -14.55 11.28
N VAL A 89 11.66 -15.31 10.19
CA VAL A 89 11.05 -16.65 10.23
C VAL A 89 12.07 -17.76 10.48
N GLY A 90 13.35 -17.43 10.48
CA GLY A 90 14.46 -18.38 10.65
C GLY A 90 14.67 -19.31 9.45
N ALA A 91 15.75 -20.10 9.52
CA ALA A 91 16.12 -21.00 8.43
C ALA A 91 15.05 -22.09 8.25
N GLY A 92 14.46 -22.17 7.05
CA GLY A 92 13.37 -23.10 6.74
C GLY A 92 12.00 -22.73 7.34
N GLY A 93 11.87 -21.54 7.93
CA GLY A 93 10.60 -21.03 8.44
C GLY A 93 9.57 -20.74 7.35
N GLN A 94 8.29 -20.88 7.70
CA GLN A 94 7.17 -20.62 6.79
C GLN A 94 6.62 -19.20 6.98
N LEU A 95 6.23 -18.57 5.88
CA LEU A 95 5.71 -17.19 5.89
C LEU A 95 4.39 -17.07 6.66
N THR A 96 3.54 -18.09 6.66
CA THR A 96 2.22 -18.10 7.32
C THR A 96 2.22 -18.70 8.74
N GLY A 97 3.39 -19.12 9.25
CA GLY A 97 3.50 -19.85 10.52
C GLY A 97 3.06 -21.31 10.44
N THR A 98 3.34 -22.08 11.48
CA THR A 98 2.87 -23.48 11.61
C THR A 98 1.69 -23.48 12.58
N GLY A 99 0.54 -24.05 12.20
CA GLY A 99 -0.78 -23.85 12.85
C GLY A 99 -0.91 -24.11 14.37
N GLY A 100 0.16 -24.50 15.08
CA GLY A 100 0.21 -24.61 16.54
C GLY A 100 0.56 -23.31 17.28
N ARG A 101 1.14 -22.29 16.62
CA ARG A 101 1.46 -20.97 17.23
C ARG A 101 1.45 -19.87 16.17
N ARG A 102 1.05 -18.65 16.55
CA ARG A 102 1.22 -17.47 15.68
C ARG A 102 2.70 -17.31 15.31
N GLY A 103 2.99 -17.34 14.00
CA GLY A 103 4.33 -17.17 13.42
C GLY A 103 4.26 -16.46 12.08
N GLY A 104 5.41 -16.04 11.55
CA GLY A 104 5.51 -15.31 10.28
C GLY A 104 4.58 -14.09 10.23
N LEU A 105 3.74 -14.01 9.21
CA LEU A 105 2.78 -12.91 9.01
C LEU A 105 1.77 -12.76 10.16
N GLN A 106 1.39 -13.85 10.83
CA GLN A 106 0.31 -13.83 11.83
C GLN A 106 0.64 -12.98 13.07
N VAL A 107 1.93 -12.76 13.36
CA VAL A 107 2.36 -11.96 14.52
C VAL A 107 2.21 -10.46 14.28
N LEU A 108 2.14 -10.04 13.01
CA LEU A 108 1.95 -8.64 12.61
C LEU A 108 0.51 -8.18 12.76
N GLU A 109 -0.46 -9.10 12.86
CA GLU A 109 -1.89 -8.76 13.01
C GLU A 109 -2.21 -7.97 14.28
N ALA A 110 -1.32 -8.01 15.28
CA ALA A 110 -1.49 -7.27 16.53
C ALA A 110 -0.92 -5.84 16.46
N ILE A 111 -0.44 -5.40 15.29
CA ILE A 111 0.28 -4.13 15.11
C ILE A 111 -0.49 -3.26 14.11
N ASP A 112 -1.29 -2.35 14.64
CA ASP A 112 -2.22 -1.52 13.85
C ASP A 112 -1.50 -0.44 13.01
N GLU A 113 -0.25 -0.08 13.35
CA GLU A 113 0.48 1.00 12.68
C GLU A 113 1.08 0.61 11.33
N ILE A 114 1.02 -0.66 10.92
CA ILE A 114 1.60 -1.14 9.66
C ILE A 114 0.73 -0.69 8.48
N SER A 115 1.34 0.00 7.51
CA SER A 115 0.69 0.48 6.29
C SER A 115 1.28 -0.11 5.00
N ILE A 116 2.46 -0.73 5.07
CA ILE A 116 3.16 -1.34 3.94
C ILE A 116 3.61 -2.75 4.36
N LEU A 117 3.33 -3.76 3.56
CA LEU A 117 3.70 -5.16 3.85
C LEU A 117 4.53 -5.75 2.72
N ALA A 118 5.63 -6.42 3.03
CA ALA A 118 6.41 -7.16 2.04
C ALA A 118 7.09 -8.40 2.64
N ALA A 119 7.34 -9.41 1.80
CA ALA A 119 8.18 -10.56 2.14
C ALA A 119 9.36 -10.67 1.15
N PRO A 120 10.43 -9.89 1.33
CA PRO A 120 11.54 -9.85 0.39
C PRO A 120 12.17 -11.23 0.19
N GLY A 121 12.30 -11.65 -1.07
CA GLY A 121 12.81 -12.97 -1.44
C GLY A 121 11.73 -14.06 -1.59
N TYR A 122 10.51 -13.83 -1.09
CA TYR A 122 9.37 -14.73 -1.26
C TYR A 122 8.53 -14.26 -2.46
N HIS A 123 8.74 -14.92 -3.60
CA HIS A 123 8.18 -14.54 -4.89
C HIS A 123 7.31 -15.64 -5.52
N ASP A 124 7.03 -16.71 -4.76
CA ASP A 124 6.16 -17.79 -5.18
C ASP A 124 4.66 -17.44 -4.95
N PRO A 125 3.74 -18.11 -5.66
CA PRO A 125 2.31 -17.79 -5.59
C PRO A 125 1.69 -17.98 -4.20
N VAL A 126 2.20 -18.91 -3.39
CA VAL A 126 1.68 -19.17 -2.04
C VAL A 126 2.05 -18.00 -1.12
N SER A 127 3.28 -17.50 -1.24
CA SER A 127 3.72 -16.31 -0.51
C SER A 127 2.97 -15.06 -0.91
N HIS A 128 2.74 -14.84 -2.22
CA HIS A 128 1.90 -13.73 -2.68
C HIS A 128 0.47 -13.83 -2.13
N GLU A 129 -0.15 -15.02 -2.17
CA GLU A 129 -1.49 -15.22 -1.62
C GLU A 129 -1.55 -14.87 -0.13
N ALA A 130 -0.56 -15.28 0.65
CA ALA A 130 -0.50 -15.00 2.09
C ALA A 130 -0.41 -13.49 2.38
N LEU A 131 0.42 -12.75 1.64
CA LEU A 131 0.54 -11.29 1.76
C LEU A 131 -0.77 -10.59 1.39
N ILE A 132 -1.35 -10.96 0.25
CA ILE A 132 -2.58 -10.34 -0.26
C ILE A 132 -3.75 -10.63 0.69
N SER A 133 -3.94 -11.88 1.10
CA SER A 133 -4.99 -12.27 2.04
C SER A 133 -4.92 -11.52 3.36
N MET A 134 -3.70 -11.28 3.90
CA MET A 134 -3.54 -10.47 5.11
C MET A 134 -3.92 -9.01 4.88
N ALA A 135 -3.43 -8.42 3.79
CA ALA A 135 -3.71 -7.02 3.46
C ALA A 135 -5.22 -6.78 3.22
N GLU A 136 -5.91 -7.69 2.52
CA GLU A 136 -7.36 -7.62 2.27
C GLU A 136 -8.19 -7.80 3.54
N ARG A 137 -7.76 -8.68 4.46
CA ARG A 137 -8.49 -8.94 5.71
C ARG A 137 -8.35 -7.81 6.71
N LEU A 138 -7.14 -7.30 6.90
CA LEU A 138 -6.88 -6.24 7.87
C LEU A 138 -7.23 -4.85 7.33
N ARG A 139 -7.08 -4.65 6.02
CA ARG A 139 -7.36 -3.39 5.31
C ARG A 139 -6.60 -2.17 5.81
N THR A 140 -5.56 -2.38 6.61
CA THR A 140 -4.70 -1.34 7.17
C THR A 140 -3.44 -1.09 6.34
N MET A 141 -3.12 -1.99 5.40
CA MET A 141 -1.87 -2.00 4.66
C MET A 141 -2.05 -2.38 3.19
N VAL A 142 -1.04 -2.07 2.38
CA VAL A 142 -0.93 -2.56 1.00
C VAL A 142 0.32 -3.43 0.87
N ALA A 143 0.17 -4.61 0.27
CA ALA A 143 1.25 -5.55 0.02
C ALA A 143 2.09 -5.18 -1.20
N ILE A 144 3.41 -5.37 -1.11
CA ILE A 144 4.35 -5.29 -2.23
C ILE A 144 4.82 -6.71 -2.55
N CYS A 145 4.46 -7.18 -3.74
CA CYS A 145 4.87 -8.47 -4.27
C CYS A 145 6.06 -8.29 -5.24
N ASP A 146 7.04 -9.16 -5.13
CA ASP A 146 8.19 -9.21 -6.03
C ASP A 146 8.06 -10.40 -7.01
N PRO A 147 8.50 -10.28 -8.27
CA PRO A 147 8.62 -11.40 -9.21
C PRO A 147 9.81 -12.30 -8.85
N PRO A 148 9.99 -13.44 -9.53
CA PRO A 148 11.27 -14.14 -9.54
C PRO A 148 12.43 -13.22 -9.99
N PRO A 149 13.67 -13.47 -9.52
CA PRO A 149 14.83 -12.64 -9.85
C PRO A 149 15.15 -12.61 -11.35
N GLU A 150 14.94 -13.73 -12.02
CA GLU A 150 15.15 -13.90 -13.45
C GLU A 150 13.82 -14.22 -14.12
N VAL A 151 13.43 -13.38 -15.08
CA VAL A 151 12.21 -13.54 -15.88
C VAL A 151 12.64 -13.61 -17.33
N ALA A 152 12.66 -14.82 -17.90
CA ALA A 152 13.07 -15.03 -19.28
C ALA A 152 12.05 -14.49 -20.30
N ASP A 153 10.77 -14.54 -19.95
CA ASP A 153 9.67 -14.04 -20.78
C ASP A 153 8.75 -13.13 -19.96
N VAL A 154 8.77 -11.83 -20.27
CA VAL A 154 7.94 -10.82 -19.61
C VAL A 154 6.44 -11.07 -19.79
N SER A 155 6.03 -11.84 -20.80
CA SER A 155 4.62 -12.20 -21.00
C SER A 155 4.06 -13.02 -19.83
N ARG A 156 4.91 -13.76 -19.11
CA ARG A 156 4.53 -14.51 -17.89
C ARG A 156 4.03 -13.60 -16.78
N LEU A 157 4.56 -12.37 -16.68
CA LEU A 157 4.13 -11.36 -15.70
C LEU A 157 2.74 -10.78 -16.02
N THR A 158 2.16 -11.12 -17.17
CA THR A 158 0.79 -10.71 -17.53
C THR A 158 -0.27 -11.73 -17.11
N ARG A 159 0.16 -12.96 -16.77
CA ARG A 159 -0.71 -14.09 -16.44
C ARG A 159 -0.66 -14.37 -14.95
N VAL A 160 -1.82 -14.64 -14.36
CA VAL A 160 -1.91 -14.97 -12.93
C VAL A 160 -1.25 -16.32 -12.67
N ALA A 161 -0.39 -16.38 -11.66
CA ALA A 161 0.24 -17.60 -11.21
C ALA A 161 -0.77 -18.46 -10.43
N THR A 162 -0.87 -19.73 -10.79
CA THR A 162 -1.64 -20.73 -10.03
C THR A 162 -0.70 -21.51 -9.13
N PRO A 163 -1.05 -21.75 -7.85
CA PRO A 163 -0.28 -22.64 -7.01
C PRO A 163 -0.24 -24.03 -7.65
N ALA A 164 0.95 -24.62 -7.80
CA ALA A 164 1.06 -25.98 -8.29
C ALA A 164 0.29 -26.91 -7.35
N LYS A 165 -0.63 -27.74 -7.89
CA LYS A 165 -1.25 -28.82 -7.10
C LYS A 165 -0.12 -29.74 -6.60
N PRO A 166 -0.14 -30.17 -5.32
CA PRO A 166 0.79 -31.20 -4.87
C PRO A 166 0.59 -32.44 -5.73
N SER A 167 1.66 -32.94 -6.36
CA SER A 167 1.57 -34.09 -7.27
C SER A 167 1.24 -35.36 -6.47
N SER A 168 -0.04 -35.66 -6.29
CA SER A 168 -0.48 -37.02 -5.96
C SER A 168 -0.38 -37.84 -7.24
N GLY A 169 0.64 -38.71 -7.32
CA GLY A 169 0.90 -39.52 -8.50
C GLY A 169 -0.28 -40.40 -8.93
N LYS A 170 -0.72 -40.21 -10.17
CA LYS A 170 -1.05 -41.23 -11.17
C LYS A 170 -1.20 -40.53 -12.54
N PRO A 171 -0.57 -41.02 -13.62
CA PRO A 171 -0.82 -40.48 -14.95
C PRO A 171 -2.20 -40.93 -15.40
N ALA A 172 -3.13 -39.98 -15.60
CA ALA A 172 -4.40 -40.27 -16.24
C ALA A 172 -4.24 -40.10 -17.75
N GLU A 173 -4.33 -41.20 -18.49
CA GLU A 173 -4.60 -41.18 -19.93
C GLU A 173 -6.00 -40.60 -20.14
N GLY A 174 -6.06 -39.41 -20.72
CA GLY A 174 -7.29 -38.75 -21.14
C GLY A 174 -6.95 -37.71 -22.19
N THR A 175 -7.53 -37.84 -23.37
CA THR A 175 -7.38 -36.88 -24.47
C THR A 175 -7.76 -35.47 -24.02
N PRO A 176 -6.99 -34.42 -24.38
CA PRO A 176 -7.34 -33.05 -24.03
C PRO A 176 -8.68 -32.68 -24.68
N LYS A 177 -9.61 -32.14 -23.88
CA LYS A 177 -10.77 -31.43 -24.40
C LYS A 177 -10.33 -30.00 -24.70
N ASP A 178 -10.57 -29.55 -25.92
CA ASP A 178 -10.38 -28.16 -26.34
C ASP A 178 -11.22 -27.24 -25.45
N GLY A 179 -10.58 -26.38 -24.66
CA GLY A 179 -11.27 -25.36 -23.86
C GLY A 179 -10.58 -24.81 -22.61
N ASP A 180 -9.50 -25.43 -22.10
CA ASP A 180 -8.76 -24.92 -20.93
C ASP A 180 -7.30 -24.58 -21.31
N ASP A 181 -6.91 -23.31 -21.09
CA ASP A 181 -5.55 -22.75 -21.27
C ASP A 181 -4.49 -23.30 -20.29
N ASP A 182 -4.72 -24.47 -19.69
CA ASP A 182 -3.80 -25.13 -18.77
C ASP A 182 -3.04 -26.26 -19.48
N ALA A 183 -2.16 -25.88 -20.42
CA ALA A 183 -1.10 -26.78 -20.87
C ALA A 183 -0.01 -26.88 -19.78
N PRO A 184 0.54 -28.07 -19.48
CA PRO A 184 1.57 -28.23 -18.46
C PRO A 184 2.85 -27.49 -18.89
N GLY A 185 3.13 -26.36 -18.25
CA GLY A 185 4.22 -25.43 -18.59
C GLY A 185 3.80 -23.96 -18.82
N THR A 186 2.51 -23.64 -18.79
CA THR A 186 1.96 -22.28 -19.08
C THR A 186 1.73 -21.38 -17.86
N GLY A 187 2.25 -21.74 -16.68
CA GLY A 187 2.04 -20.96 -15.46
C GLY A 187 2.55 -19.52 -15.56
N GLY A 188 1.73 -18.55 -15.17
CA GLY A 188 2.12 -17.14 -15.04
C GLY A 188 2.93 -16.86 -13.78
N ASP A 189 3.50 -15.65 -13.69
CA ASP A 189 4.28 -15.18 -12.53
C ASP A 189 3.60 -14.01 -11.81
N ARG A 190 2.46 -13.52 -12.33
CA ARG A 190 1.73 -12.39 -11.73
C ARG A 190 0.92 -12.87 -10.52
N PRO A 191 0.88 -12.13 -9.40
CA PRO A 191 -0.07 -12.43 -8.35
C PRO A 191 -1.53 -12.29 -8.83
N ARG A 192 -2.47 -12.85 -8.06
CA ARG A 192 -3.91 -12.67 -8.33
C ARG A 192 -4.32 -11.20 -8.22
N GLN A 193 -5.50 -10.88 -8.75
CA GLN A 193 -6.03 -9.52 -8.64
C GLN A 193 -6.33 -9.16 -7.19
N SER A 194 -5.98 -7.93 -6.80
CA SER A 194 -6.31 -7.31 -5.52
C SER A 194 -6.03 -5.81 -5.57
N ASP A 195 -6.90 -5.00 -4.99
CA ASP A 195 -6.61 -3.59 -4.76
C ASP A 195 -5.68 -3.36 -3.55
N PHE A 196 -5.47 -4.35 -2.69
CA PHE A 196 -4.58 -4.28 -1.52
C PHE A 196 -3.16 -4.77 -1.82
N ALA A 197 -2.78 -4.90 -3.09
CA ALA A 197 -1.44 -5.33 -3.45
C ALA A 197 -0.90 -4.68 -4.73
N THR A 198 0.42 -4.65 -4.82
CA THR A 198 1.21 -4.11 -5.93
C THR A 198 2.27 -5.11 -6.35
N PHE A 199 2.74 -5.01 -7.59
CA PHE A 199 3.76 -5.89 -8.14
C PHE A 199 4.80 -5.07 -8.89
N TYR A 200 6.08 -5.21 -8.54
CA TYR A 200 7.17 -4.39 -9.08
C TYR A 200 8.25 -5.23 -9.77
N PHE A 201 8.52 -4.91 -11.03
CA PHE A 201 9.49 -5.59 -11.87
C PHE A 201 10.45 -4.58 -12.51
N PRO A 202 11.73 -4.88 -12.72
CA PRO A 202 12.48 -6.07 -12.32
C PRO A 202 13.12 -5.94 -10.93
N TRP A 203 13.84 -6.99 -10.52
CA TRP A 203 14.83 -6.87 -9.45
C TRP A 203 15.93 -5.87 -9.83
N ILE A 204 16.49 -5.24 -8.80
CA ILE A 204 17.51 -4.21 -8.93
C ILE A 204 18.87 -4.75 -8.47
N ARG A 205 19.95 -4.25 -9.07
CA ARG A 205 21.31 -4.52 -8.59
C ARG A 205 21.74 -3.39 -7.67
N VAL A 206 22.20 -3.73 -6.48
CA VAL A 206 22.66 -2.78 -5.45
C VAL A 206 23.99 -3.24 -4.88
N ARG A 207 24.69 -2.34 -4.19
CA ARG A 207 25.81 -2.73 -3.35
C ARG A 207 25.27 -3.35 -2.06
N ASP A 208 25.69 -4.57 -1.76
CA ASP A 208 25.28 -5.27 -0.57
C ASP A 208 25.72 -4.51 0.69
N PRO A 209 24.82 -4.25 1.66
CA PRO A 209 25.14 -3.44 2.84
C PRO A 209 25.99 -4.18 3.88
N LEU A 210 26.13 -5.50 3.78
CA LEU A 210 26.96 -6.32 4.67
C LEU A 210 28.26 -6.75 3.98
N GLY A 211 28.16 -7.32 2.78
CA GLY A 211 29.28 -7.87 2.02
C GLY A 211 29.99 -6.87 1.11
N GLY A 212 29.33 -5.77 0.72
CA GLY A 212 29.89 -4.76 -0.17
C GLY A 212 29.93 -5.13 -1.66
N ASP A 213 29.61 -6.37 -2.04
CA ASP A 213 29.54 -6.83 -3.43
C ASP A 213 28.28 -6.33 -4.15
N LEU A 214 28.29 -6.36 -5.49
CA LEU A 214 27.09 -6.07 -6.26
C LEU A 214 26.17 -7.31 -6.32
N VAL A 215 24.96 -7.18 -5.79
CA VAL A 215 24.01 -8.28 -5.64
C VAL A 215 22.64 -7.92 -6.21
N LEU A 216 21.95 -8.92 -6.77
CA LEU A 216 20.60 -8.76 -7.27
C LEU A 216 19.60 -8.86 -6.11
N THR A 217 18.75 -7.85 -5.98
CA THR A 217 17.92 -7.60 -4.79
C THR A 217 16.44 -7.39 -5.17
N PRO A 218 15.49 -8.00 -4.44
CA PRO A 218 14.07 -7.73 -4.64
C PRO A 218 13.76 -6.24 -4.42
N PRO A 219 12.92 -5.62 -5.25
CA PRO A 219 12.70 -4.18 -5.17
C PRO A 219 11.82 -3.75 -3.99
N SER A 220 11.03 -4.66 -3.39
CA SER A 220 10.03 -4.33 -2.36
C SER A 220 10.52 -3.43 -1.23
N GLY A 221 11.72 -3.66 -0.68
CA GLY A 221 12.28 -2.80 0.36
C GLY A 221 12.56 -1.36 -0.10
N HIS A 222 13.18 -1.21 -1.27
CA HIS A 222 13.48 0.10 -1.86
C HIS A 222 12.20 0.84 -2.23
N VAL A 223 11.23 0.13 -2.82
CA VAL A 223 9.92 0.68 -3.19
C VAL A 223 9.14 1.13 -1.95
N ALA A 224 9.13 0.35 -0.86
CA ALA A 224 8.52 0.75 0.40
C ALA A 224 9.15 2.05 0.95
N GLY A 225 10.48 2.20 0.83
CA GLY A 225 11.17 3.43 1.21
C GLY A 225 10.78 4.62 0.34
N ILE A 226 10.63 4.41 -0.97
CA ILE A 226 10.14 5.44 -1.90
C ILE A 226 8.71 5.87 -1.56
N TRP A 227 7.83 4.94 -1.18
CA TRP A 227 6.48 5.26 -0.72
C TRP A 227 6.54 6.14 0.53
N ALA A 228 7.31 5.74 1.55
CA ALA A 228 7.50 6.50 2.78
C ALA A 228 8.03 7.92 2.51
N ARG A 229 9.02 8.04 1.63
CA ARG A 229 9.60 9.33 1.22
C ARG A 229 8.61 10.21 0.48
N THR A 230 7.84 9.63 -0.46
CA THR A 230 6.83 10.36 -1.22
C THR A 230 5.76 10.91 -0.29
N ASP A 231 5.26 10.06 0.61
CA ASP A 231 4.25 10.45 1.60
C ASP A 231 4.73 11.59 2.50
N ALA A 232 5.96 11.51 3.00
CA ALA A 232 6.53 12.54 3.87
C ALA A 232 6.71 13.89 3.15
N LEU A 233 7.04 13.87 1.86
CA LEU A 233 7.33 15.09 1.08
C LEU A 233 6.10 15.69 0.43
N ARG A 234 5.14 14.87 0.01
CA ARG A 234 4.03 15.26 -0.88
C ARG A 234 2.66 14.77 -0.42
N GLY A 235 2.60 13.99 0.65
CA GLY A 235 1.37 13.35 1.12
C GLY A 235 1.03 12.06 0.35
N VAL A 236 0.30 11.17 1.02
CA VAL A 236 -0.10 9.84 0.50
C VAL A 236 -0.93 9.89 -0.80
N HIS A 237 -1.58 11.03 -1.06
CA HIS A 237 -2.36 11.26 -2.27
C HIS A 237 -1.50 11.40 -3.54
N LYS A 238 -0.18 11.65 -3.40
CA LYS A 238 0.75 11.68 -4.53
C LYS A 238 1.19 10.26 -4.91
N ALA A 239 1.05 9.91 -6.19
CA ALA A 239 1.59 8.66 -6.73
C ALA A 239 3.13 8.59 -6.56
N PRO A 240 3.68 7.52 -5.94
CA PRO A 240 5.12 7.30 -5.79
C PRO A 240 5.72 6.73 -7.08
N ALA A 241 5.66 7.50 -8.15
CA ALA A 241 6.22 7.17 -9.47
C ALA A 241 7.00 8.37 -10.03
N ASN A 242 7.88 8.09 -10.98
CA ASN A 242 8.95 8.99 -11.43
C ASN A 242 9.96 9.35 -10.31
N GLU A 243 10.12 8.44 -9.35
CA GLU A 243 10.99 8.63 -8.19
C GLU A 243 12.33 7.91 -8.41
N PRO A 244 13.48 8.54 -8.09
CA PRO A 244 14.77 7.86 -8.16
C PRO A 244 14.84 6.72 -7.14
N VAL A 245 15.40 5.59 -7.56
CA VAL A 245 15.68 4.45 -6.69
C VAL A 245 17.11 4.57 -6.16
N ARG A 246 17.25 5.04 -4.91
CA ARG A 246 18.57 5.23 -4.28
C ARG A 246 19.24 3.89 -4.03
N GLY A 247 20.56 3.82 -4.21
CA GLY A 247 21.36 2.61 -4.07
C GLY A 247 21.33 1.64 -5.26
N ALA A 248 20.36 1.78 -6.18
CA ALA A 248 20.30 0.97 -7.40
C ALA A 248 21.37 1.41 -8.41
N VAL A 249 22.18 0.44 -8.87
CA VAL A 249 23.24 0.67 -9.86
C VAL A 249 22.93 0.07 -11.22
N ASP A 250 22.08 -0.97 -11.28
CA ASP A 250 21.62 -1.58 -12.53
C ASP A 250 20.30 -2.32 -12.30
N LEU A 251 19.72 -2.86 -13.38
CA LEU A 251 18.48 -3.64 -13.37
C LEU A 251 18.76 -5.06 -13.85
N ALA A 252 18.05 -6.06 -13.31
CA ALA A 252 18.11 -7.43 -13.82
C ALA A 252 17.66 -7.51 -15.29
N TYR A 253 16.73 -6.62 -15.67
CA TYR A 253 16.11 -6.59 -16.98
C TYR A 253 15.83 -5.15 -17.42
N ARG A 254 16.16 -4.77 -18.65
CA ARG A 254 15.90 -3.42 -19.16
C ARG A 254 14.60 -3.38 -19.94
N VAL A 255 13.50 -3.06 -19.26
CA VAL A 255 12.16 -3.01 -19.86
C VAL A 255 12.08 -1.96 -20.96
N THR A 256 11.74 -2.41 -22.16
CA THR A 256 11.48 -1.56 -23.32
C THR A 256 10.11 -0.89 -23.22
N ARG A 257 9.87 0.11 -24.07
CA ARG A 257 8.56 0.79 -24.10
C ARG A 257 7.42 -0.16 -24.53
N PRO A 258 7.55 -0.95 -25.61
CA PRO A 258 6.49 -1.88 -26.01
C PRO A 258 6.17 -2.94 -24.94
N GLU A 259 7.18 -3.46 -24.25
CA GLU A 259 6.96 -4.40 -23.14
C GLU A 259 6.20 -3.72 -22.00
N HIS A 260 6.59 -2.49 -21.65
CA HIS A 260 5.87 -1.72 -20.63
C HIS A 260 4.41 -1.47 -21.02
N ASP A 261 4.12 -1.18 -22.29
CA ASP A 261 2.75 -0.98 -22.79
C ASP A 261 1.88 -2.23 -22.59
N VAL A 262 2.46 -3.44 -22.59
CA VAL A 262 1.76 -4.70 -22.31
C VAL A 262 1.66 -4.99 -20.80
N LEU A 263 2.70 -4.69 -20.04
CA LEU A 263 2.80 -4.97 -18.61
C LEU A 263 1.88 -4.06 -17.76
N ASN A 264 1.84 -2.78 -18.11
CA ASN A 264 1.18 -1.75 -17.29
C ASN A 264 -0.35 -1.94 -17.16
N PRO A 265 -1.12 -2.28 -18.22
CA PRO A 265 -2.54 -2.66 -18.11
C PRO A 265 -2.82 -3.80 -17.12
N LYS A 266 -1.83 -4.66 -16.86
CA LYS A 266 -1.92 -5.79 -15.92
C LYS A 266 -1.46 -5.43 -14.50
N GLY A 267 -1.20 -4.16 -14.20
CA GLY A 267 -0.78 -3.72 -12.86
C GLY A 267 0.66 -4.11 -12.51
N VAL A 268 1.48 -4.43 -13.51
CA VAL A 268 2.92 -4.66 -13.31
C VAL A 268 3.64 -3.32 -13.37
N ASN A 269 4.08 -2.82 -12.22
CA ASN A 269 4.80 -1.56 -12.12
C ASN A 269 6.26 -1.76 -12.47
N VAL A 270 6.77 -0.99 -13.43
CA VAL A 270 8.13 -1.19 -13.91
C VAL A 270 9.14 -0.26 -13.24
N ILE A 271 10.35 -0.74 -12.99
CA ILE A 271 11.53 0.06 -12.65
C ILE A 271 12.37 0.17 -13.92
N ARG A 272 12.68 1.40 -14.35
CA ARG A 272 13.34 1.65 -15.64
C ARG A 272 14.55 2.55 -15.50
N PHE A 273 15.52 2.31 -16.37
CA PHE A 273 16.67 3.19 -16.55
C PHE A 273 16.36 4.22 -17.63
N PHE A 274 16.60 5.49 -17.30
CA PHE A 274 16.50 6.62 -18.22
C PHE A 274 17.87 7.31 -18.31
N ALA A 275 18.37 7.49 -19.53
CA ALA A 275 19.62 8.20 -19.75
C ALA A 275 19.52 9.63 -19.19
N GLY A 276 20.47 10.04 -18.34
CA GLY A 276 20.48 11.35 -17.69
C GLY A 276 19.65 11.46 -16.40
N GLU A 277 18.64 10.60 -16.21
CA GLU A 277 17.77 10.61 -15.03
C GLU A 277 17.99 9.44 -14.06
N GLY A 278 18.73 8.41 -14.49
CA GLY A 278 19.08 7.24 -13.69
C GLY A 278 17.96 6.20 -13.64
N ILE A 279 17.98 5.37 -12.58
CA ILE A 279 16.98 4.33 -12.34
C ILE A 279 15.79 4.94 -11.59
N ARG A 280 14.60 4.78 -12.18
CA ARG A 280 13.35 5.38 -11.72
C ARG A 280 12.29 4.31 -11.48
N LEU A 281 11.54 4.48 -10.39
CA LEU A 281 10.28 3.77 -10.17
C LEU A 281 9.23 4.36 -11.12
N TRP A 282 8.73 3.56 -12.06
CA TRP A 282 7.95 4.03 -13.20
C TRP A 282 6.56 3.36 -13.28
N GLY A 283 5.88 3.28 -12.14
CA GLY A 283 4.51 2.77 -12.02
C GLY A 283 3.96 2.94 -10.61
N ALA A 284 2.65 3.16 -10.51
CA ALA A 284 1.92 3.30 -9.23
C ALA A 284 0.51 2.68 -9.29
N ARG A 285 0.38 1.52 -9.95
CA ARG A 285 -0.84 0.73 -10.05
C ARG A 285 -0.89 -0.37 -8.98
N THR A 286 -2.08 -0.69 -8.53
CA THR A 286 -2.38 -1.92 -7.77
C THR A 286 -2.55 -3.09 -8.73
N LEU A 287 -2.75 -4.29 -8.20
CA LEU A 287 -3.11 -5.49 -8.96
C LEU A 287 -4.60 -5.57 -9.29
N ALA A 288 -5.39 -4.54 -8.95
CA ALA A 288 -6.80 -4.46 -9.27
C ALA A 288 -7.03 -4.55 -10.79
N ALA A 289 -8.23 -4.97 -11.17
CA ALA A 289 -8.64 -4.95 -12.56
C ALA A 289 -8.47 -3.54 -13.17
N GLU A 290 -8.17 -3.51 -14.47
CA GLU A 290 -7.92 -2.25 -15.16
C GLU A 290 -9.10 -1.27 -14.96
N ALA A 291 -10.34 -1.68 -15.16
CA ALA A 291 -11.51 -0.81 -14.98
C ALA A 291 -11.81 -0.40 -13.51
N SER A 292 -11.03 -0.85 -12.52
CA SER A 292 -11.30 -0.57 -11.11
C SER A 292 -11.01 0.89 -10.73
N GLU A 293 -11.88 1.46 -9.89
CA GLU A 293 -11.63 2.75 -9.23
C GLU A 293 -10.40 2.70 -8.30
N TRP A 294 -10.02 1.49 -7.87
CA TRP A 294 -8.86 1.23 -7.03
C TRP A 294 -7.58 0.88 -7.81
N ARG A 295 -7.56 1.12 -9.13
CA ARG A 295 -6.38 0.85 -9.99
C ARG A 295 -5.12 1.54 -9.49
N TYR A 296 -5.22 2.72 -8.89
CA TYR A 296 -4.05 3.51 -8.49
C TYR A 296 -3.72 3.33 -7.01
N LEU A 297 -2.42 3.15 -6.76
CA LEU A 297 -1.87 2.93 -5.43
C LEU A 297 -2.14 4.09 -4.47
N ASN A 298 -1.89 5.33 -4.90
CA ASN A 298 -2.11 6.52 -4.08
C ASN A 298 -3.58 6.70 -3.71
N VAL A 299 -4.50 6.31 -4.60
CA VAL A 299 -5.94 6.33 -4.31
C VAL A 299 -6.27 5.32 -3.22
N ARG A 300 -5.84 4.05 -3.37
CA ARG A 300 -6.07 3.02 -2.35
C ARG A 300 -5.45 3.38 -1.00
N ARG A 301 -4.21 3.86 -0.98
CA ARG A 301 -3.49 4.22 0.26
C ARG A 301 -4.12 5.45 0.93
N LEU A 302 -4.55 6.45 0.16
CA LEU A 302 -5.29 7.59 0.71
C LEU A 302 -6.59 7.13 1.37
N SER A 303 -7.37 6.29 0.70
CA SER A 303 -8.63 5.79 1.27
C SER A 303 -8.41 4.97 2.54
N ILE A 304 -7.40 4.09 2.58
CA ILE A 304 -7.01 3.38 3.82
C ILE A 304 -6.71 4.38 4.93
N SER A 305 -5.90 5.41 4.65
CA SER A 305 -5.53 6.42 5.67
C SER A 305 -6.74 7.21 6.19
N ILE A 306 -7.71 7.53 5.33
CA ILE A 306 -8.96 8.21 5.72
C ILE A 306 -9.84 7.29 6.55
N GLU A 307 -10.03 6.03 6.11
CA GLU A 307 -10.79 5.00 6.84
C GLU A 307 -10.23 4.81 8.26
N GLN A 308 -8.92 4.66 8.39
CA GLN A 308 -8.23 4.50 9.68
C GLN A 308 -8.29 5.76 10.55
N ALA A 309 -8.08 6.95 9.97
CA ALA A 309 -8.15 8.21 10.72
C ALA A 309 -9.54 8.40 11.32
N ILE A 310 -10.59 8.14 10.54
CA ILE A 310 -11.97 8.20 11.03
C ILE A 310 -12.17 7.17 12.14
N ALA A 311 -11.84 5.90 11.92
CA ALA A 311 -12.01 4.85 12.94
C ALA A 311 -11.30 5.18 14.28
N ASN A 312 -10.07 5.68 14.22
CA ASN A 312 -9.30 6.05 15.41
C ASN A 312 -9.88 7.30 16.09
N GLY A 313 -10.23 8.32 15.30
CA GLY A 313 -10.73 9.60 15.79
C GLY A 313 -12.17 9.55 16.33
N THR A 314 -12.97 8.57 15.92
CA THR A 314 -14.38 8.40 16.35
C THR A 314 -14.58 7.28 17.35
N ARG A 315 -13.52 6.59 17.81
CA ARG A 315 -13.61 5.49 18.79
C ARG A 315 -14.36 5.87 20.08
N TRP A 316 -14.31 7.13 20.48
CA TRP A 316 -15.02 7.63 21.65
C TRP A 316 -16.54 7.63 21.52
N MET A 317 -17.07 7.59 20.28
CA MET A 317 -18.51 7.60 20.02
C MET A 317 -19.17 6.25 20.36
N VAL A 318 -18.37 5.20 20.56
CA VAL A 318 -18.88 3.91 21.00
C VAL A 318 -19.46 4.05 22.41
N PHE A 319 -20.69 3.55 22.59
CA PHE A 319 -21.48 3.66 23.83
C PHE A 319 -22.07 5.05 24.13
N GLU A 320 -21.97 6.02 23.21
CA GLU A 320 -22.72 7.28 23.32
C GLU A 320 -24.21 7.05 22.98
N PRO A 321 -25.13 7.86 23.54
CA PRO A 321 -26.54 7.83 23.16
C PRO A 321 -26.74 8.06 21.65
N ASN A 322 -27.49 7.17 21.00
CA ASN A 322 -27.82 7.29 19.58
C ASN A 322 -28.94 8.34 19.36
N ASP A 323 -28.53 9.61 19.34
CA ASP A 323 -29.40 10.77 19.21
C ASP A 323 -28.91 11.80 18.17
N PHE A 324 -29.70 12.86 17.98
CA PHE A 324 -29.37 13.95 17.06
C PHE A 324 -28.06 14.68 17.40
N THR A 325 -27.66 14.68 18.68
CA THR A 325 -26.42 15.29 19.15
C THR A 325 -25.21 14.51 18.66
N LEU A 326 -25.27 13.18 18.75
CA LEU A 326 -24.25 12.28 18.21
C LEU A 326 -24.13 12.44 16.69
N TRP A 327 -25.24 12.43 15.96
CA TRP A 327 -25.23 12.57 14.50
C TRP A 327 -24.65 13.91 14.03
N ARG A 328 -24.97 14.99 14.75
CA ARG A 328 -24.37 16.31 14.49
C ARG A 328 -22.88 16.31 14.76
N SER A 329 -22.43 15.64 15.82
CA SER A 329 -21.00 15.52 16.17
C SER A 329 -20.24 14.73 15.11
N ILE A 330 -20.79 13.62 14.62
CA ILE A 330 -20.25 12.83 13.50
C ILE A 330 -20.05 13.71 12.26
N ARG A 331 -21.10 14.40 11.81
CA ARG A 331 -21.03 15.27 10.62
C ARG A 331 -20.00 16.38 10.79
N ARG A 332 -19.97 17.03 11.95
CA ARG A 332 -19.03 18.12 12.24
C ARG A 332 -17.59 17.63 12.25
N ASP A 333 -17.29 16.57 12.98
CA ASP A 333 -15.91 16.15 13.24
C ASP A 333 -15.30 15.49 11.99
N ILE A 334 -16.05 14.65 11.28
CA ILE A 334 -15.62 14.06 10.00
C ILE A 334 -15.56 15.14 8.91
N GLY A 335 -16.55 16.03 8.84
CA GLY A 335 -16.55 17.13 7.86
C GLY A 335 -15.34 18.06 8.03
N ALA A 336 -15.00 18.41 9.27
CA ALA A 336 -13.81 19.21 9.57
C ALA A 336 -12.51 18.49 9.19
N PHE A 337 -12.45 17.18 9.36
CA PHE A 337 -11.30 16.36 8.92
C PHE A 337 -11.16 16.33 7.41
N LEU A 338 -12.22 15.97 6.68
CA LEU A 338 -12.19 15.90 5.22
C LEU A 338 -11.94 17.28 4.58
N THR A 339 -12.37 18.36 5.23
CA THR A 339 -12.00 19.73 4.82
C THR A 339 -10.49 19.95 4.87
N ARG A 340 -9.78 19.44 5.89
CA ARG A 340 -8.31 19.51 5.94
C ARG A 340 -7.68 18.67 4.83
N VAL A 341 -8.14 17.44 4.66
CA VAL A 341 -7.67 16.53 3.59
C VAL A 341 -7.84 17.16 2.20
N TRP A 342 -8.97 17.84 1.95
CA TRP A 342 -9.21 18.60 0.72
C TRP A 342 -8.25 19.79 0.56
N ARG A 343 -8.06 20.59 1.62
CA ARG A 343 -7.11 21.72 1.60
C ARG A 343 -5.68 21.29 1.35
N ASP A 344 -5.31 20.08 1.76
CA ASP A 344 -4.00 19.48 1.49
C ASP A 344 -3.86 18.96 0.03
N GLY A 345 -4.89 19.14 -0.81
CA GLY A 345 -4.88 18.78 -2.22
C GLY A 345 -5.18 17.31 -2.52
N ALA A 346 -5.59 16.54 -1.50
CA ALA A 346 -5.83 15.09 -1.66
C ALA A 346 -7.20 14.76 -2.28
N LEU A 347 -8.17 15.67 -2.19
CA LEU A 347 -9.51 15.52 -2.76
C LEU A 347 -9.72 16.49 -3.93
N LEU A 348 -10.45 16.04 -4.95
CA LEU A 348 -10.79 16.82 -6.14
C LEU A 348 -12.06 17.63 -5.91
N GLY A 349 -12.05 18.92 -6.24
CA GLY A 349 -13.22 19.79 -6.15
C GLY A 349 -12.81 21.23 -5.90
N ARG A 350 -13.54 22.20 -6.45
CA ARG A 350 -13.32 23.63 -6.21
C ARG A 350 -13.90 24.06 -4.87
N THR A 351 -14.89 23.34 -4.36
CA THR A 351 -15.49 23.53 -3.04
C THR A 351 -15.50 22.23 -2.24
N PRO A 352 -15.61 22.28 -0.90
CA PRO A 352 -15.76 21.08 -0.07
C PRO A 352 -16.92 20.18 -0.51
N GLU A 353 -18.03 20.75 -0.95
CA GLU A 353 -19.26 20.03 -1.33
C GLU A 353 -19.09 19.27 -2.65
N GLU A 354 -18.21 19.73 -3.55
CA GLU A 354 -17.79 18.97 -4.72
C GLU A 354 -16.82 17.83 -4.36
N ALA A 355 -16.05 18.01 -3.29
CA ALA A 355 -14.96 17.12 -2.89
C ALA A 355 -15.39 15.96 -1.99
N PHE A 356 -16.35 16.18 -1.09
CA PHE A 356 -16.85 15.15 -0.18
C PHE A 356 -18.25 15.46 0.36
N PHE A 357 -18.90 14.43 0.91
CA PHE A 357 -20.10 14.60 1.74
C PHE A 357 -20.06 13.70 2.98
N VAL A 358 -20.75 14.12 4.04
CA VAL A 358 -20.98 13.34 5.26
C VAL A 358 -22.46 13.41 5.62
N LYS A 359 -23.17 12.29 5.49
CA LYS A 359 -24.59 12.16 5.82
C LYS A 359 -24.75 11.25 7.04
N CYS A 360 -25.29 11.80 8.11
CA CYS A 360 -25.68 11.10 9.33
C CYS A 360 -26.91 11.83 9.87
N ASP A 361 -28.08 11.28 9.55
CA ASP A 361 -29.40 11.85 9.78
C ASP A 361 -30.44 10.72 9.94
N GLU A 362 -31.71 11.10 10.07
CA GLU A 362 -32.84 10.17 10.23
C GLU A 362 -32.98 9.18 9.07
N GLU A 363 -32.61 9.58 7.84
CA GLU A 363 -32.68 8.69 6.68
C GLU A 363 -31.65 7.57 6.77
N THR A 364 -30.43 7.89 7.24
CA THR A 364 -29.39 6.88 7.50
C THR A 364 -29.59 6.12 8.80
N ASN A 365 -30.37 6.65 9.75
CA ASN A 365 -30.60 6.07 11.08
C ASN A 365 -32.09 5.96 11.41
N PRO A 366 -32.87 5.16 10.65
CA PRO A 366 -34.26 4.85 10.98
C PRO A 366 -34.37 4.06 12.29
N ALA A 367 -35.60 3.90 12.80
CA ALA A 367 -35.87 3.32 14.11
C ALA A 367 -35.29 1.90 14.26
N ASP A 368 -35.39 1.05 13.24
CA ASP A 368 -34.83 -0.30 13.22
C ASP A 368 -33.30 -0.34 13.36
N VAL A 369 -32.58 0.58 12.70
CA VAL A 369 -31.13 0.73 12.83
C VAL A 369 -30.76 1.17 14.25
N ARG A 370 -31.53 2.11 14.81
CA ARG A 370 -31.30 2.64 16.16
C ARG A 370 -31.62 1.61 17.24
N ASP A 371 -32.70 0.87 17.09
CA ASP A 371 -33.14 -0.20 17.99
C ASP A 371 -32.15 -1.38 17.96
N ALA A 372 -31.48 -1.61 16.83
CA ALA A 372 -30.34 -2.53 16.71
C ALA A 372 -29.04 -1.99 17.34
N GLY A 373 -29.05 -0.79 17.93
CA GLY A 373 -27.89 -0.18 18.58
C GLY A 373 -26.84 0.34 17.59
N MET A 374 -27.21 0.56 16.33
CA MET A 374 -26.28 1.00 15.28
C MET A 374 -26.42 2.49 14.97
N VAL A 375 -25.31 3.11 14.61
CA VAL A 375 -25.27 4.45 13.99
C VAL A 375 -24.58 4.33 12.64
N VAL A 376 -25.24 4.79 11.59
CA VAL A 376 -24.75 4.72 10.21
C VAL A 376 -24.50 6.14 9.70
N ALA A 377 -23.30 6.35 9.16
CA ALA A 377 -22.94 7.56 8.44
C ALA A 377 -22.46 7.19 7.03
N HIS A 378 -23.03 7.83 6.01
CA HIS A 378 -22.56 7.70 4.63
C HIS A 378 -21.56 8.80 4.33
N ILE A 379 -20.39 8.40 3.84
CA ILE A 379 -19.28 9.30 3.54
C ILE A 379 -18.87 9.05 2.09
N GLY A 380 -18.90 10.10 1.29
CA GLY A 380 -18.36 10.07 -0.07
C GLY A 380 -17.18 11.01 -0.20
N ILE A 381 -16.17 10.60 -0.97
CA ILE A 381 -14.97 11.39 -1.27
C ILE A 381 -14.66 11.33 -2.76
N ALA A 382 -14.20 12.44 -3.33
CA ALA A 382 -13.70 12.53 -4.69
C ALA A 382 -12.16 12.54 -4.66
N VAL A 383 -11.52 11.42 -4.96
CA VAL A 383 -10.05 11.30 -4.89
C VAL A 383 -9.39 11.78 -6.18
N VAL A 384 -8.26 12.48 -6.05
CA VAL A 384 -7.42 12.88 -7.20
C VAL A 384 -6.76 11.66 -7.86
N LYS A 385 -7.05 11.43 -9.14
CA LYS A 385 -6.39 10.39 -9.96
C LYS A 385 -5.10 10.95 -10.61
N PRO A 386 -4.01 10.18 -10.68
CA PRO A 386 -2.75 10.66 -11.27
C PRO A 386 -2.83 10.82 -12.79
N ALA A 387 -2.08 11.79 -13.34
CA ALA A 387 -1.89 11.93 -14.78
C ALA A 387 -0.80 10.95 -15.27
N GLU A 388 -1.21 9.76 -15.67
CA GLU A 388 -0.30 8.72 -16.17
C GLU A 388 0.15 8.96 -17.63
N PHE A 389 -0.70 9.60 -18.43
CA PHE A 389 -0.43 9.91 -19.84
C PHE A 389 -0.50 11.41 -20.08
N VAL A 390 0.57 11.99 -20.62
CA VAL A 390 0.60 13.37 -21.09
C VAL A 390 0.79 13.35 -22.60
N VAL A 391 -0.23 13.80 -23.34
CA VAL A 391 -0.24 13.76 -24.82
C VAL A 391 -0.04 15.18 -25.34
N PHE A 392 1.13 15.45 -25.92
CA PHE A 392 1.40 16.68 -26.66
C PHE A 392 1.00 16.49 -28.13
N LYS A 393 0.05 17.28 -28.62
CA LYS A 393 -0.34 17.31 -30.04
C LYS A 393 0.37 18.48 -30.72
N LEU A 394 1.35 18.20 -31.57
CA LEU A 394 2.03 19.22 -32.36
C LEU A 394 1.35 19.33 -33.72
N SER A 395 0.92 20.53 -34.08
CA SER A 395 0.49 20.88 -35.44
C SER A 395 1.40 21.96 -35.99
N GLN A 396 1.73 21.85 -37.28
CA GLN A 396 2.36 22.96 -38.00
C GLN A 396 1.27 23.98 -38.32
N TRP A 397 1.49 25.23 -37.90
CA TRP A 397 0.54 26.30 -38.10
C TRP A 397 1.14 27.38 -39.00
N ALA A 398 0.34 27.88 -39.95
CA ALA A 398 0.77 28.84 -40.95
C ALA A 398 0.71 30.31 -40.48
N GLY A 399 0.29 30.57 -39.23
CA GLY A 399 0.20 31.92 -38.64
C GLY A 399 -1.11 32.66 -38.94
N GLY A 400 -1.73 33.23 -37.89
CA GLY A 400 -2.92 34.11 -37.94
C GLY A 400 -3.47 34.36 -36.54
N THR A 401 -4.01 35.52 -36.18
CA THR A 401 -4.46 35.74 -34.78
C THR A 401 -5.68 34.88 -34.43
N GLU A 402 -5.55 33.94 -33.47
CA GLU A 402 -6.71 33.31 -32.82
C GLU A 402 -7.17 34.18 -31.64
N THR A 403 -8.37 34.73 -31.76
CA THR A 403 -9.16 35.14 -30.59
C THR A 403 -9.87 33.89 -30.05
N GLU A 404 -9.36 33.32 -28.97
CA GLU A 404 -10.10 32.31 -28.20
C GLU A 404 -11.39 32.95 -27.68
N THR A 405 -12.52 32.49 -28.21
CA THR A 405 -13.82 32.75 -27.60
C THR A 405 -14.00 31.71 -26.50
N ILE A 406 -13.78 32.10 -25.25
CA ILE A 406 -14.08 31.27 -24.08
C ILE A 406 -15.61 31.15 -24.01
N GLY A 407 -16.15 30.01 -24.44
CA GLY A 407 -17.58 29.75 -24.45
C GLY A 407 -18.00 28.69 -23.43
N GLY A 408 -18.89 29.09 -22.51
CA GLY A 408 -20.00 28.30 -21.96
C GLY A 408 -19.71 27.36 -20.81
#